data_AF-A0A7X7MN91-F1
#
_entry.id   AF-A0A7X7MN91-F1
#
_cell.length_a   1.000
_cell.length_b   1.000
_cell.length_c   1.000
_cell.angle_alpha   90.00
_cell.angle_beta   90.00
_cell.angle_gamma   90.00
#
_symmetry.space_group_name_H-M   'P 1'
#
loop_
_entity.id
_entity.type
_entity.pdbx_description
1 polymer ?
#
loop_
_entity_poly.entity_id
_entity_poly.type
_entity_poly.pdbx_seq_one_letter_code
_entity_poly.pdbx_strand_id
1 'polypeptide(L)'
;GRRCFGFFVKDHCLFGRGRNVLLVPPGGDEASRERQALRAYRNGCFFGVLGAMSVGADGKPMAPYDLSGFRFTRIKLRREAGRPVSLDVSVDGADTQRRPNTQIRFVTDRGLVRVVDGTAATFVLPRAADGSVACRYVRVEAFAYPNTHSGGQVLTPAAFAALNVFQIARLHDVRGDSGVVYMDGKAGTPLGVVDMLFAQPIFFR
;
A
#
# COMPACT_ATOMS: atom_id res chain seq x y z
N GLY A 1 2.12 -14.30 21.10
CA GLY A 1 2.61 -13.55 19.92
C GLY A 1 1.44 -13.01 19.13
N ARG A 2 1.60 -11.90 18.40
CA ARG A 2 0.60 -11.47 17.41
C ARG A 2 0.61 -12.46 16.24
N ARG A 3 -0.55 -12.85 15.75
CA ARG A 3 -0.67 -13.69 14.55
C ARG A 3 -0.27 -12.80 13.37
N CYS A 4 0.87 -13.11 12.77
CA CYS A 4 1.31 -12.44 11.55
C CYS A 4 0.50 -13.02 10.39
N PHE A 5 -0.36 -12.21 9.77
CA PHE A 5 -1.15 -12.61 8.62
C PHE A 5 -0.40 -12.20 7.35
N GLY A 6 0.35 -13.14 6.78
CA GLY A 6 0.88 -13.07 5.41
C GLY A 6 1.82 -11.90 5.12
N PHE A 7 3.13 -12.14 5.20
CA PHE A 7 4.13 -11.22 4.68
C PHE A 7 4.04 -11.15 3.15
N PHE A 8 4.35 -9.98 2.57
CA PHE A 8 4.92 -9.95 1.23
C PHE A 8 6.28 -10.64 1.34
N VAL A 9 6.37 -11.95 1.11
CA VAL A 9 7.66 -12.50 0.70
C VAL A 9 7.99 -11.71 -0.56
N LYS A 10 9.17 -11.07 -0.59
CA LYS A 10 9.68 -10.44 -1.81
C LYS A 10 9.49 -11.49 -2.88
N ASP A 11 8.55 -11.31 -3.80
CA ASP A 11 8.31 -12.40 -4.75
C ASP A 11 9.56 -12.43 -5.61
N HIS A 12 10.43 -13.38 -5.29
CA HIS A 12 11.71 -13.61 -5.95
C HIS A 12 11.48 -14.08 -7.38
N CYS A 13 10.22 -14.27 -7.79
CA CYS A 13 9.92 -14.99 -8.99
C CYS A 13 10.40 -14.22 -10.23
N LEU A 14 10.11 -12.92 -10.41
CA LEU A 14 10.81 -12.09 -11.41
C LEU A 14 10.68 -10.59 -11.10
N PHE A 15 11.75 -9.84 -11.36
CA PHE A 15 11.82 -8.38 -11.33
C PHE A 15 11.74 -7.68 -9.96
N GLY A 16 11.56 -8.37 -8.83
CA GLY A 16 11.75 -7.76 -7.50
C GLY A 16 10.80 -6.58 -7.20
N ARG A 17 9.55 -6.67 -7.67
CA ARG A 17 8.51 -5.61 -7.65
C ARG A 17 7.97 -5.25 -6.26
N GLY A 18 8.45 -5.93 -5.22
CA GLY A 18 7.92 -5.83 -3.86
C GLY A 18 8.99 -5.49 -2.85
N ARG A 19 8.68 -4.60 -1.90
CA ARG A 19 9.52 -4.28 -0.74
C ARG A 19 8.71 -4.39 0.55
N ASN A 20 9.32 -4.92 1.60
CA ASN A 20 8.82 -4.78 2.96
C ASN A 20 9.51 -3.59 3.61
N VAL A 21 8.75 -2.71 4.22
CA VAL A 21 9.25 -1.48 4.83
C VAL A 21 8.79 -1.41 6.28
N LEU A 22 9.73 -1.09 7.17
CA LEU A 22 9.50 -0.83 8.58
C LEU A 22 9.71 0.66 8.85
N LEU A 23 8.69 1.35 9.38
CA LEU A 23 8.81 2.75 9.79
C LEU A 23 9.40 2.83 11.19
N VAL A 24 10.60 3.36 11.27
CA VAL A 24 11.32 3.63 12.52
C VAL A 24 11.55 5.14 12.63
N PRO A 25 11.36 5.76 13.80
CA PRO A 25 11.74 7.15 14.02
C PRO A 25 13.21 7.39 13.65
N PRO A 26 13.57 8.58 13.12
CA PRO A 26 14.96 8.90 12.83
C PRO A 26 15.78 9.11 14.12
N GLY A 27 17.08 8.83 14.04
CA GLY A 27 18.06 9.07 15.11
C GLY A 27 18.23 7.93 16.13
N GLY A 28 19.17 8.12 17.06
CA GLY A 28 19.52 7.15 18.12
C GLY A 28 20.72 6.26 17.79
N ASP A 29 21.28 5.64 18.83
CA ASP A 29 22.33 4.62 18.70
C ASP A 29 21.79 3.30 18.12
N GLU A 30 22.68 2.35 17.82
CA GLU A 30 22.32 1.03 17.27
C GLU A 30 21.30 0.29 18.16
N ALA A 31 21.57 0.17 19.46
CA ALA A 31 20.68 -0.52 20.39
C ALA A 31 19.29 0.15 20.50
N SER A 32 19.22 1.48 20.44
CA SER A 32 17.96 2.22 20.40
C SER A 32 17.21 1.95 19.10
N ARG A 33 17.89 1.97 17.95
CA ARG A 33 17.29 1.66 16.65
C ARG A 33 16.76 0.24 16.59
N GLU A 34 17.48 -0.76 17.10
CA GLU A 34 17.01 -2.14 17.21
C GLU A 34 15.73 -2.26 18.06
N ARG A 35 15.73 -1.65 19.25
CA ARG A 35 14.54 -1.62 20.12
C ARG A 35 13.36 -0.92 19.44
N GLN A 36 13.61 0.17 18.72
CA GLN A 36 12.58 0.88 17.97
C GLN A 36 12.06 0.07 16.79
N ALA A 37 12.91 -0.69 16.08
CA ALA A 37 12.50 -1.59 15.01
C ALA A 37 11.58 -2.71 15.55
N LEU A 38 11.94 -3.34 16.67
CA LEU A 38 11.10 -4.32 17.34
C LEU A 38 9.75 -3.73 17.79
N ARG A 39 9.75 -2.47 18.28
CA ARG A 39 8.53 -1.75 18.64
C ARG A 39 7.69 -1.39 17.42
N ALA A 40 8.30 -0.94 16.33
CA ALA A 40 7.62 -0.61 15.07
C ALA A 40 6.87 -1.83 14.54
N TYR A 41 7.51 -3.00 14.56
CA TYR A 41 6.88 -4.26 14.21
C TYR A 41 5.68 -4.56 15.13
N ARG A 42 5.85 -4.36 16.44
CA ARG A 42 4.76 -4.48 17.43
C ARG A 42 3.73 -3.35 17.34
N ASN A 43 3.93 -2.27 16.62
CA ASN A 43 2.99 -1.16 16.57
C ASN A 43 2.23 -1.10 15.24
N GLY A 44 2.46 -2.06 14.34
CA GLY A 44 1.84 -2.06 13.01
C GLY A 44 2.48 -1.05 12.06
N CYS A 45 3.67 -0.54 12.39
CA CYS A 45 4.46 0.36 11.55
C CYS A 45 5.24 -0.40 10.47
N PHE A 46 4.67 -1.48 9.93
CA PHE A 46 5.26 -2.34 8.91
C PHE A 46 4.28 -2.47 7.75
N PHE A 47 4.78 -2.33 6.53
CA PHE A 47 3.96 -2.35 5.32
C PHE A 47 4.71 -2.94 4.13
N GLY A 48 3.94 -3.50 3.20
CA GLY A 48 4.42 -3.91 1.89
C GLY A 48 4.25 -2.77 0.88
N VAL A 49 5.19 -2.67 -0.05
CA VAL A 49 5.11 -1.83 -1.24
C VAL A 49 5.13 -2.77 -2.44
N LEU A 50 4.19 -2.58 -3.37
CA LEU A 50 4.32 -3.06 -4.76
C LEU A 50 4.53 -1.84 -5.64
N GLY A 51 5.70 -1.71 -6.24
CA GLY A 51 6.03 -0.59 -7.12
C GLY A 51 5.50 -0.79 -8.54
N ALA A 52 5.14 0.32 -9.17
CA ALA A 52 4.96 0.39 -10.61
C ALA A 52 6.26 -0.03 -11.33
N MET A 53 6.13 -0.73 -12.44
CA MET A 53 7.28 -1.22 -13.21
C MET A 53 7.97 -0.10 -13.98
N SER A 54 9.29 -0.07 -13.89
CA SER A 54 10.13 0.68 -14.82
C SER A 54 10.07 0.03 -16.22
N VAL A 55 9.64 0.80 -17.22
CA VAL A 55 9.57 0.38 -18.61
C VAL A 55 10.41 1.34 -19.46
N GLY A 56 11.25 0.80 -20.35
CA GLY A 56 12.06 1.56 -21.29
C GLY A 56 11.24 2.13 -22.46
N ALA A 57 11.87 2.96 -23.29
CA ALA A 57 11.24 3.54 -24.49
C ALA A 57 10.81 2.47 -25.52
N ASP A 58 11.41 1.28 -25.46
CA ASP A 58 11.09 0.11 -26.29
C ASP A 58 9.92 -0.73 -25.73
N GLY A 59 9.29 -0.29 -24.63
CA GLY A 59 8.21 -1.01 -23.97
C GLY A 59 8.65 -2.20 -23.13
N LYS A 60 9.97 -2.39 -22.91
CA LYS A 60 10.46 -3.53 -22.12
C LYS A 60 10.71 -3.18 -20.65
N PRO A 61 10.54 -4.13 -19.72
CA PRO A 61 10.97 -3.94 -18.33
C PRO A 61 12.45 -3.54 -18.25
N MET A 62 12.76 -2.52 -17.44
CA MET A 62 14.13 -2.02 -17.26
C MET A 62 14.51 -2.02 -15.79
N ALA A 63 15.74 -2.44 -15.48
CA ALA A 63 16.26 -2.41 -14.12
C ALA A 63 16.72 -0.98 -13.72
N PRO A 64 16.59 -0.60 -12.43
CA PRO A 64 15.84 -1.29 -11.39
C PRO A 64 14.33 -1.23 -11.64
N TYR A 65 13.68 -2.39 -11.50
CA TYR A 65 12.29 -2.59 -11.91
C TYR A 65 11.26 -1.87 -11.03
N ASP A 66 11.63 -1.52 -9.79
CA ASP A 66 10.86 -0.68 -8.86
C ASP A 66 11.76 0.46 -8.36
N LEU A 67 11.47 1.70 -8.79
CA LEU A 67 12.10 2.94 -8.30
C LEU A 67 11.15 3.77 -7.43
N SER A 68 10.02 3.21 -7.00
CA SER A 68 9.03 3.98 -6.27
C SER A 68 9.60 4.50 -4.93
N GLY A 69 9.51 5.81 -4.73
CA GLY A 69 9.71 6.43 -3.43
C GLY A 69 8.47 6.35 -2.53
N PHE A 70 7.36 5.82 -3.05
CA PHE A 70 6.06 5.86 -2.40
C PHE A 70 6.07 5.05 -1.10
N ARG A 71 5.66 5.69 -0.01
CA ARG A 71 5.74 5.13 1.34
C ARG A 71 4.74 5.78 2.27
N PHE A 72 4.35 5.05 3.31
CA PHE A 72 3.70 5.67 4.46
C PHE A 72 4.72 6.56 5.17
N THR A 73 4.35 7.81 5.42
CA THR A 73 5.12 8.74 6.28
C THR A 73 4.56 8.76 7.69
N ARG A 74 3.29 8.36 7.87
CA ARG A 74 2.64 8.23 9.16
C ARG A 74 1.59 7.13 9.14
N ILE A 75 1.61 6.30 10.18
CA ILE A 75 0.49 5.45 10.59
C ILE A 75 0.41 5.56 12.11
N LYS A 76 -0.58 6.30 12.63
CA LYS A 76 -0.66 6.61 14.06
C LYS A 76 -2.06 6.35 14.60
N LEU A 77 -2.19 5.36 15.48
CA LEU A 77 -3.38 5.15 16.28
C LEU A 77 -3.46 6.22 17.38
N ARG A 78 -4.38 7.17 17.24
CA ARG A 78 -4.66 8.17 18.26
C ARG A 78 -5.46 7.53 19.40
N ARG A 79 -5.09 7.87 20.63
CA ARG A 79 -5.78 7.47 21.85
C ARG A 79 -6.19 8.70 22.65
N GLU A 80 -7.37 8.65 23.26
CA GLU A 80 -7.87 9.64 24.23
C GLU A 80 -8.24 8.89 25.52
N ALA A 81 -7.73 9.35 26.66
CA ALA A 81 -7.85 8.65 27.94
C ALA A 81 -7.50 7.14 27.84
N GLY A 82 -6.46 6.81 27.06
CA GLY A 82 -6.02 5.44 26.80
C GLY A 82 -6.85 4.65 25.78
N ARG A 83 -8.03 5.14 25.37
CA ARG A 83 -8.93 4.47 24.42
C ARG A 83 -8.58 4.82 22.97
N PRO A 84 -8.52 3.87 22.04
CA PRO A 84 -8.25 4.15 20.63
C PRO A 84 -9.42 4.91 20.00
N VAL A 85 -9.21 6.07 19.38
CA VAL A 85 -10.27 6.94 18.82
C VAL A 85 -10.21 7.11 17.31
N SER A 86 -9.02 7.21 16.73
CA SER A 86 -8.85 7.41 15.30
C SER A 86 -7.51 6.86 14.82
N LEU A 87 -7.41 6.64 13.51
CA LEU A 87 -6.18 6.29 12.82
C LEU A 87 -5.81 7.42 11.86
N ASP A 88 -4.68 8.07 12.12
CA ASP A 88 -4.11 9.07 11.21
C ASP A 88 -3.11 8.40 10.26
N VAL A 89 -3.24 8.67 8.98
CA VAL A 89 -2.40 8.12 7.91
C VAL A 89 -1.90 9.26 7.04
N SER A 90 -0.63 9.20 6.65
CA SER A 90 -0.10 9.98 5.54
C SER A 90 0.89 9.18 4.70
N VAL A 91 0.98 9.53 3.42
CA VAL A 91 1.88 8.94 2.43
C VAL A 91 2.63 10.04 1.68
N ASP A 92 3.78 9.70 1.11
CA ASP A 92 4.59 10.59 0.29
C ASP A 92 5.50 9.80 -0.66
N GLY A 93 6.22 10.48 -1.55
CA GLY A 93 7.24 9.90 -2.44
C GLY A 93 6.71 9.30 -3.73
N ALA A 94 5.45 9.59 -4.08
CA ALA A 94 4.91 9.25 -5.39
C ALA A 94 5.63 10.04 -6.50
N ASP A 95 5.89 9.39 -7.63
CA ASP A 95 6.32 10.09 -8.85
C ASP A 95 5.09 10.81 -9.43
N THR A 96 4.92 12.10 -9.11
CA THR A 96 3.74 12.87 -9.50
C THR A 96 3.69 13.18 -10.99
N GLN A 97 4.80 13.06 -11.72
CA GLN A 97 4.80 13.22 -13.18
C GLN A 97 4.12 12.03 -13.85
N ARG A 98 4.33 10.81 -13.34
CA ARG A 98 3.72 9.59 -13.88
C ARG A 98 2.42 9.21 -13.20
N ARG A 99 2.31 9.48 -11.90
CA ARG A 99 1.23 9.05 -11.00
C ARG A 99 0.76 10.23 -10.15
N PRO A 100 0.08 11.22 -10.77
CA PRO A 100 -0.33 12.44 -10.08
C PRO A 100 -1.43 12.21 -9.03
N ASN A 101 -2.15 11.09 -9.10
CA ASN A 101 -3.27 10.81 -8.22
C ASN A 101 -2.84 9.94 -7.02
N THR A 102 -3.38 10.24 -5.84
CA THR A 102 -3.16 9.44 -4.63
C THR A 102 -4.49 9.10 -3.97
N GLN A 103 -4.66 7.87 -3.51
CA GLN A 103 -5.86 7.43 -2.79
C GLN A 103 -5.49 6.57 -1.58
N ILE A 104 -6.10 6.84 -0.43
CA ILE A 104 -5.98 6.09 0.81
C ILE A 104 -7.30 5.35 1.08
N ARG A 105 -7.22 4.07 1.41
CA ARG A 105 -8.36 3.21 1.73
C ARG A 105 -8.23 2.64 3.13
N PHE A 106 -9.36 2.61 3.83
CA PHE A 106 -9.49 1.96 5.14
C PHE A 106 -10.37 0.72 4.99
N VAL A 107 -9.79 -0.43 5.34
CA VAL A 107 -10.42 -1.75 5.25
C VAL A 107 -10.57 -2.31 6.65
N THR A 108 -11.73 -2.86 6.97
CA THR A 108 -12.02 -3.52 8.25
C THR A 108 -12.34 -4.99 8.02
N ASP A 109 -12.71 -5.70 9.09
CA ASP A 109 -13.28 -7.04 9.01
C ASP A 109 -14.61 -7.11 8.23
N ARG A 110 -15.24 -5.97 7.95
CA ARG A 110 -16.45 -5.85 7.11
C ARG A 110 -16.14 -5.42 5.67
N GLY A 111 -14.87 -5.32 5.29
CA GLY A 111 -14.44 -4.86 3.96
C GLY A 111 -14.04 -3.38 3.92
N LEU A 112 -14.05 -2.80 2.72
CA LEU A 112 -13.70 -1.40 2.48
C LEU A 112 -14.76 -0.47 3.08
N VAL A 113 -14.38 0.38 4.03
CA VAL A 113 -15.31 1.26 4.76
C VAL A 113 -15.11 2.74 4.48
N ARG A 114 -13.93 3.13 3.96
CA ARG A 114 -13.66 4.52 3.60
C ARG A 114 -12.58 4.62 2.53
N VAL A 115 -12.79 5.54 1.61
CA VAL A 115 -11.84 5.96 0.58
C VAL A 115 -11.62 7.47 0.72
N VAL A 116 -10.38 7.92 0.58
CA VAL A 116 -10.01 9.33 0.60
C VAL A 116 -9.01 9.57 -0.54
N ASP A 117 -9.33 10.48 -1.45
CA ASP A 117 -8.36 10.97 -2.43
C ASP A 117 -7.47 12.02 -1.77
N GLY A 118 -6.15 11.87 -1.91
CA GLY A 118 -5.14 12.71 -1.27
C GLY A 118 -4.08 11.92 -0.51
N THR A 119 -3.11 12.66 0.04
CA THR A 119 -1.90 12.10 0.68
C THR A 119 -2.02 11.94 2.19
N ALA A 120 -3.13 12.37 2.80
CA ALA A 120 -3.38 12.22 4.22
C ALA A 120 -4.85 11.96 4.51
N ALA A 121 -5.13 11.16 5.53
CA ALA A 121 -6.49 10.85 5.96
C ALA A 121 -6.54 10.49 7.44
N THR A 122 -7.65 10.85 8.09
CA THR A 122 -7.99 10.40 9.45
C THR A 122 -9.25 9.57 9.40
N PHE A 123 -9.17 8.33 9.89
CA PHE A 123 -10.32 7.44 10.07
C PHE A 123 -10.73 7.40 11.53
N VAL A 124 -11.93 7.91 11.84
CA VAL A 124 -12.52 7.81 13.18
C VAL A 124 -13.01 6.38 13.39
N LEU A 125 -12.63 5.77 14.50
CA LEU A 125 -12.99 4.39 14.80
C LEU A 125 -14.48 4.31 15.18
N PRO A 126 -15.27 3.48 14.47
CA PRO A 126 -16.69 3.33 14.79
C PRO A 126 -16.85 2.70 16.18
N ARG A 127 -17.92 3.10 16.88
CA ARG A 127 -18.25 2.61 18.22
C ARG A 127 -19.48 1.71 18.21
N ALA A 128 -19.44 0.65 19.01
CA ALA A 128 -20.62 -0.11 19.36
C ALA A 128 -21.38 0.56 20.51
N ALA A 129 -22.59 0.07 20.81
CA ALA A 129 -23.44 0.61 21.87
C ALA A 129 -22.80 0.55 23.27
N ASP A 130 -21.91 -0.42 23.50
CA ASP A 130 -21.13 -0.58 24.73
C ASP A 130 -19.88 0.33 24.80
N GLY A 131 -19.66 1.19 23.79
CA GLY A 131 -18.50 2.08 23.71
C GLY A 131 -17.21 1.41 23.22
N SER A 132 -17.21 0.11 22.94
CA SER A 132 -16.08 -0.59 22.34
C SER A 132 -15.88 -0.19 20.86
N VAL A 133 -14.72 -0.49 20.29
CA VAL A 133 -14.49 -0.29 18.84
C VAL A 133 -15.29 -1.35 18.08
N ALA A 134 -16.14 -0.92 17.15
CA ALA A 134 -17.07 -1.82 16.45
C ALA A 134 -16.40 -2.75 15.42
N CYS A 135 -15.19 -2.43 14.97
CA CYS A 135 -14.40 -3.26 14.06
C CYS A 135 -13.26 -3.98 14.79
N ARG A 136 -12.91 -5.18 14.31
CA ARG A 136 -11.83 -6.00 14.90
C ARG A 136 -10.44 -5.46 14.58
N TYR A 137 -10.29 -4.89 13.39
CA TYR A 137 -9.06 -4.28 12.92
C TYR A 137 -9.35 -3.20 11.88
N VAL A 138 -8.35 -2.37 11.62
CA VAL A 138 -8.27 -1.53 10.41
C VAL A 138 -6.96 -1.83 9.69
N ARG A 139 -7.05 -2.14 8.39
CA ARG A 139 -5.94 -2.19 7.45
C ARG A 139 -6.01 -0.94 6.58
N VAL A 140 -4.85 -0.36 6.31
CA VAL A 140 -4.74 0.80 5.42
C VAL A 140 -4.07 0.37 4.14
N GLU A 141 -4.66 0.75 3.02
CA GLU A 141 -4.07 0.62 1.69
C GLU A 141 -3.88 2.02 1.13
N ALA A 142 -2.79 2.26 0.40
CA ALA A 142 -2.60 3.54 -0.28
C ALA A 142 -2.06 3.31 -1.67
N PHE A 143 -2.44 4.17 -2.61
CA PHE A 143 -2.16 4.00 -4.01
C PHE A 143 -1.69 5.32 -4.61
N ALA A 144 -0.66 5.25 -5.46
CA ALA A 144 -0.34 6.33 -6.39
C ALA A 144 -0.52 5.81 -7.82
N TYR A 145 -1.35 6.49 -8.62
CA TYR A 145 -1.82 5.98 -9.91
C TYR A 145 -1.85 7.08 -11.00
N PRO A 146 -1.71 6.69 -12.29
CA PRO A 146 -1.71 7.62 -13.42
C PRO A 146 -3.12 8.18 -13.71
N ASN A 147 -3.22 9.16 -14.60
CA ASN A 147 -4.51 9.64 -15.15
C ASN A 147 -5.11 8.69 -16.17
N THR A 148 -4.30 7.81 -16.76
CA THR A 148 -4.69 6.90 -17.82
C THR A 148 -4.06 5.53 -17.62
N HIS A 149 -4.67 4.50 -18.20
CA HIS A 149 -4.09 3.17 -18.32
C HIS A 149 -4.45 2.56 -19.68
N SER A 150 -3.91 1.38 -19.96
CA SER A 150 -4.22 0.58 -21.15
C SER A 150 -4.12 1.37 -22.46
N GLY A 151 -3.08 2.19 -22.57
CA GLY A 151 -2.80 2.94 -23.79
C GLY A 151 -3.68 4.19 -23.97
N GLY A 152 -4.13 4.80 -22.87
CA GLY A 152 -4.81 6.12 -22.89
C GLY A 152 -6.25 6.11 -22.36
N GLN A 153 -6.76 4.97 -21.88
CA GLN A 153 -8.06 4.93 -21.21
C GLN A 153 -8.01 5.75 -19.91
N VAL A 154 -8.95 6.69 -19.76
CA VAL A 154 -9.02 7.58 -18.59
C VAL A 154 -9.31 6.79 -17.31
N LEU A 155 -8.54 7.07 -16.27
CA LEU A 155 -8.67 6.48 -14.94
C LEU A 155 -9.11 7.55 -13.94
N THR A 156 -10.42 7.70 -13.76
CA THR A 156 -10.96 8.66 -12.79
C THR A 156 -10.84 8.15 -11.35
N PRO A 157 -10.84 9.03 -10.33
CA PRO A 157 -10.79 8.60 -8.92
C PRO A 157 -11.94 7.66 -8.53
N ALA A 158 -13.16 7.92 -9.04
CA ALA A 158 -14.32 7.07 -8.82
C ALA A 158 -14.17 5.69 -9.48
N ALA A 159 -13.68 5.64 -10.72
CA ALA A 159 -13.40 4.37 -11.40
C ALA A 159 -12.32 3.58 -10.67
N PHE A 160 -11.25 4.25 -10.22
CA PHE A 160 -10.20 3.62 -9.45
C PHE A 160 -10.71 3.07 -8.12
N ALA A 161 -11.53 3.85 -7.39
CA ALA A 161 -12.14 3.46 -6.12
C ALA A 161 -12.99 2.18 -6.21
N ALA A 162 -13.61 1.91 -7.37
CA ALA A 162 -14.41 0.72 -7.62
C ALA A 162 -13.59 -0.56 -7.84
N LEU A 163 -12.28 -0.44 -8.12
CA LEU A 163 -11.40 -1.59 -8.37
C LEU A 163 -10.94 -2.23 -7.06
N ASN A 164 -10.93 -3.56 -7.00
CA ASN A 164 -10.24 -4.29 -5.94
C ASN A 164 -8.73 -4.37 -6.20
N VAL A 165 -7.96 -4.80 -5.20
CA VAL A 165 -6.48 -4.83 -5.26
C VAL A 165 -5.93 -5.68 -6.40
N PHE A 166 -6.61 -6.77 -6.78
CA PHE A 166 -6.19 -7.63 -7.90
C PHE A 166 -6.44 -6.95 -9.24
N GLN A 167 -7.54 -6.21 -9.37
CA GLN A 167 -7.84 -5.42 -10.57
C GLN A 167 -6.85 -4.27 -10.71
N ILE A 168 -6.53 -3.56 -9.62
CA ILE A 168 -5.52 -2.48 -9.60
C ILE A 168 -4.16 -3.01 -10.02
N ALA A 169 -3.73 -4.17 -9.52
CA ALA A 169 -2.45 -4.78 -9.87
C ALA A 169 -2.33 -5.13 -11.37
N ARG A 170 -3.46 -5.24 -12.09
CA ARG A 170 -3.51 -5.49 -13.54
C ARG A 170 -3.62 -4.22 -14.38
N LEU A 171 -3.73 -3.02 -13.79
CA LEU A 171 -3.65 -1.77 -14.55
C LEU A 171 -2.26 -1.63 -15.15
N HIS A 172 -2.18 -1.43 -16.46
CA HIS A 172 -0.93 -1.38 -17.21
C HIS A 172 -1.12 -0.55 -18.48
N ASP A 173 -0.07 0.08 -18.98
CA ASP A 173 -0.03 0.63 -20.34
C ASP A 173 0.66 -0.32 -21.33
N VAL A 174 1.53 -1.19 -20.80
CA VAL A 174 2.33 -2.12 -21.60
C VAL A 174 2.22 -3.52 -21.00
N ARG A 175 2.27 -4.53 -21.88
CA ARG A 175 2.41 -5.93 -21.50
C ARG A 175 3.80 -6.40 -21.88
N GLY A 176 4.46 -7.08 -20.96
CA GLY A 176 5.80 -7.63 -21.16
C GLY A 176 5.77 -9.15 -21.13
N ASP A 177 6.81 -9.75 -21.71
CA ASP A 177 7.07 -11.16 -21.51
C ASP A 177 7.61 -11.36 -20.08
N SER A 178 6.81 -11.94 -19.20
CA SER A 178 7.25 -12.25 -17.84
C SER A 178 7.98 -13.59 -17.75
N GLY A 179 8.09 -14.35 -18.85
CA GLY A 179 8.76 -15.65 -18.90
C GLY A 179 8.16 -16.77 -18.03
N VAL A 180 7.31 -16.47 -17.03
CA VAL A 180 6.92 -17.46 -16.01
C VAL A 180 5.47 -17.29 -15.50
N VAL A 181 4.75 -16.20 -15.81
CA VAL A 181 3.33 -16.09 -15.41
C VAL A 181 2.43 -16.75 -16.46
N TYR A 182 2.25 -18.06 -16.34
CA TYR A 182 1.38 -18.89 -17.18
C TYR A 182 -0.12 -18.49 -17.17
N MET A 183 -0.52 -17.51 -16.36
CA MET A 183 -1.92 -17.07 -16.22
C MET A 183 -2.40 -16.13 -17.34
N ASP A 184 -1.51 -15.37 -17.99
CA ASP A 184 -1.88 -14.40 -19.03
C ASP A 184 -1.62 -14.92 -20.46
N GLY A 185 -1.11 -16.15 -20.60
CA GLY A 185 -0.88 -16.80 -21.89
C GLY A 185 -0.01 -15.98 -22.86
N LYS A 186 -0.30 -16.09 -24.17
CA LYS A 186 0.45 -15.38 -25.23
C LYS A 186 0.30 -13.85 -25.23
N ALA A 187 -0.64 -13.31 -24.45
CA ALA A 187 -0.86 -11.86 -24.38
C ALA A 187 0.22 -11.13 -23.56
N GLY A 188 1.02 -11.85 -22.78
CA GLY A 188 2.03 -11.27 -21.90
C GLY A 188 1.43 -10.69 -20.61
N THR A 189 2.29 -10.53 -19.61
CA THR A 189 1.91 -10.07 -18.27
C THR A 189 1.77 -8.55 -18.22
N PRO A 190 0.69 -8.03 -17.62
CA PRO A 190 0.56 -6.61 -17.32
C PRO A 190 1.76 -6.03 -16.55
N LEU A 191 2.42 -5.04 -17.13
CA LEU A 191 3.43 -4.25 -16.42
C LEU A 191 2.71 -3.17 -15.61
N GLY A 192 2.42 -3.51 -14.36
CA GLY A 192 1.67 -2.67 -13.42
C GLY A 192 2.17 -1.22 -13.36
N VAL A 193 1.27 -0.25 -13.50
CA VAL A 193 1.57 1.20 -13.51
C VAL A 193 1.22 1.93 -12.22
N VAL A 194 0.82 1.20 -11.17
CA VAL A 194 0.35 1.74 -9.89
C VAL A 194 1.33 1.35 -8.78
N ASP A 195 1.67 2.32 -7.93
CA ASP A 195 2.33 1.99 -6.66
C ASP A 195 1.27 1.67 -5.61
N MET A 196 1.45 0.58 -4.88
CA MET A 196 0.49 0.07 -3.90
C MET A 196 1.18 -0.14 -2.56
N LEU A 197 0.64 0.45 -1.50
CA LEU A 197 1.09 0.29 -0.13
C LEU A 197 0.05 -0.49 0.67
N PHE A 198 0.50 -1.43 1.48
CA PHE A 198 -0.36 -2.25 2.31
C PHE A 198 0.18 -2.31 3.74
N ALA A 199 -0.49 -1.60 4.65
CA ALA A 199 -0.18 -1.66 6.06
C ALA A 199 -0.60 -3.00 6.67
N GLN A 200 0.05 -3.42 7.75
CA GLN A 200 -0.48 -4.50 8.58
C GLN A 200 -1.82 -4.11 9.21
N PRO A 201 -2.72 -5.09 9.45
CA PRO A 201 -3.93 -4.85 10.23
C PRO A 201 -3.60 -4.34 11.63
N ILE A 202 -4.19 -3.20 12.00
CA ILE A 202 -4.09 -2.60 13.34
C ILE A 202 -5.28 -3.09 14.15
N PHE A 203 -5.00 -3.87 15.20
CA PHE A 203 -6.00 -4.39 16.11
C PHE A 203 -6.20 -3.45 17.30
N PHE A 204 -7.44 -3.36 17.77
CA PHE A 204 -7.82 -2.53 18.91
C PHE A 204 -8.01 -3.45 20.13
N ARG A 205 -7.05 -3.39 21.05
CA ARG A 205 -7.23 -3.87 22.43
C ARG A 205 -7.46 -2.65 23.32
#